data_AF-A0A925RKJ1-F1
#
_entry.id   AF-A0A925RKJ1-F1
#
_cell.length_a   1.000
_cell.length_b   1.000
_cell.length_c   1.000
_cell.angle_alpha   90.00
_cell.angle_beta   90.00
_cell.angle_gamma   90.00
#
_symmetry.space_group_name_H-M   'P 1'
#
loop_
_entity.id
_entity.type
_entity.pdbx_description
1 polymer ?
#
loop_
_entity_poly.entity_id
_entity_poly.type
_entity_poly.pdbx_seq_one_letter_code
_entity_poly.pdbx_strand_id
1 'polypeptide(L)'
;GGKPCDRRARDALPIAECEWRTPGVLAEIIAVEHAAALRNGVAFFNTFAAMGGADQMHAWVLAEPKLAYKDHVHLTNVGYQRWADALSSAVLADYARWRRLQGLPSTEPVVPPPVVPSDGALPGAP
;
A
#
# COMPACT_ATOMS: atom_id res chain seq x y z
N GLY A 1 13.43 9.01 29.12
CA GLY A 1 14.43 8.20 28.39
C GLY A 1 13.86 7.85 27.04
N GLY A 2 14.47 8.32 25.95
CA GLY A 2 14.13 7.93 24.58
C GLY A 2 15.26 7.09 23.98
N LYS A 3 14.97 6.18 23.07
CA LYS A 3 16.00 5.36 22.41
C LYS A 3 16.97 6.28 21.65
N PRO A 4 18.20 5.85 21.36
CA PRO A 4 19.16 6.65 20.57
C PRO A 4 18.57 7.16 19.24
N CYS A 5 17.63 6.39 18.66
CA CYS A 5 16.90 6.74 17.45
C CYS A 5 15.98 7.97 17.59
N ASP A 6 15.45 8.22 18.79
CA ASP A 6 14.47 9.30 19.04
C ASP A 6 15.15 10.66 19.30
N ARG A 7 16.47 10.66 19.54
CA ARG A 7 17.26 11.85 19.94
C ARG A 7 18.16 12.38 18.83
N ARG A 8 17.89 11.99 17.59
CA ARG A 8 18.75 12.29 16.45
C ARG A 8 18.56 13.72 15.95
N ALA A 9 19.65 14.48 15.83
CA ALA A 9 19.66 15.72 15.06
C ALA A 9 19.45 15.40 13.57
N ARG A 10 18.76 16.29 12.85
CA ARG A 10 18.35 16.10 11.45
C ARG A 10 19.55 15.85 10.51
N ASP A 11 20.72 16.38 10.85
CA ASP A 11 21.92 16.38 10.00
C ASP A 11 22.99 15.35 10.43
N ALA A 12 22.71 14.49 11.40
CA ALA A 12 23.68 13.48 11.85
C ALA A 12 23.79 12.30 10.86
N LEU A 13 24.91 11.56 10.84
CA LEU A 13 25.13 10.36 9.99
C LEU A 13 24.26 9.17 10.40
N PRO A 14 23.47 8.50 9.53
CA PRO A 14 22.51 7.46 9.94
C PRO A 14 23.04 6.45 10.97
N ILE A 15 22.29 6.21 12.03
CA ILE A 15 22.57 5.08 12.94
C ILE A 15 21.93 3.86 12.27
N ALA A 16 22.74 2.88 11.88
CA ALA A 16 22.27 1.72 11.12
C ALA A 16 21.16 0.96 11.85
N GLU A 17 21.20 0.91 13.18
CA GLU A 17 20.18 0.29 14.02
C GLU A 17 18.86 1.08 14.08
N CYS A 18 18.84 2.31 13.57
CA CYS A 18 17.67 3.18 13.50
C CYS A 18 17.09 3.30 12.09
N GLU A 19 17.70 2.64 11.10
CA GLU A 19 17.14 2.55 9.75
C GLU A 19 16.00 1.53 9.76
N TRP A 20 14.80 1.96 9.36
CA TRP A 20 13.69 1.04 9.21
C TRP A 20 13.96 0.12 8.02
N ARG A 21 13.82 -1.19 8.24
CA ARG A 21 13.93 -2.22 7.21
C ARG A 21 12.69 -3.08 7.19
N THR A 22 12.39 -3.62 6.02
CA THR A 22 11.30 -4.57 5.84
C THR A 22 11.51 -5.78 6.75
N PRO A 23 10.49 -6.20 7.53
CA PRO A 23 10.59 -7.44 8.30
C PRO A 23 10.89 -8.64 7.38
N GLY A 24 11.95 -9.39 7.68
CA GLY A 24 12.41 -10.48 6.80
C GLY A 24 11.34 -11.56 6.52
N VAL A 25 10.46 -11.81 7.49
CA VAL A 25 9.34 -12.78 7.36
C VAL A 25 8.26 -12.34 6.36
N LEU A 26 8.20 -11.05 6.01
CA LEU A 26 7.11 -10.52 5.18
C LEU A 26 7.07 -11.17 3.79
N ALA A 27 8.23 -11.44 3.19
CA ALA A 27 8.31 -12.08 1.88
C ALA A 27 7.75 -13.52 1.90
N GLU A 28 7.96 -14.24 3.01
CA GLU A 28 7.43 -15.59 3.19
C GLU A 28 5.90 -15.58 3.35
N ILE A 29 5.37 -14.65 4.16
CA ILE A 29 3.92 -14.47 4.33
C ILE A 29 3.25 -14.20 2.97
N ILE A 30 3.79 -13.26 2.20
CA ILE A 30 3.29 -12.91 0.86
C ILE A 30 3.31 -14.13 -0.07
N ALA A 31 4.38 -14.94 -0.03
CA ALA A 31 4.49 -16.13 -0.85
C ALA A 31 3.43 -17.20 -0.48
N VAL A 32 3.17 -17.38 0.82
CA VAL A 32 2.14 -18.31 1.31
C VAL A 32 0.74 -17.85 0.92
N GLU A 33 0.43 -16.56 1.06
CA GLU A 33 -0.84 -15.97 0.64
C GLU A 33 -1.07 -16.13 -0.87
N HIS A 34 -0.05 -15.85 -1.68
CA HIS A 34 -0.13 -16.02 -3.14
C HIS A 34 -0.33 -17.49 -3.53
N ALA A 35 0.41 -18.42 -2.91
CA ALA A 35 0.23 -19.85 -3.15
C ALA A 35 -1.17 -20.33 -2.73
N ALA A 36 -1.72 -19.79 -1.65
CA ALA A 36 -3.09 -20.08 -1.23
C ALA A 36 -4.11 -19.57 -2.25
N ALA A 37 -3.93 -18.35 -2.78
CA ALA A 37 -4.80 -17.80 -3.81
C ALA A 37 -4.83 -18.67 -5.07
N LEU A 38 -3.66 -19.11 -5.53
CA LEU A 38 -3.52 -20.02 -6.68
C LEU A 38 -4.24 -21.35 -6.45
N ARG A 39 -4.07 -21.99 -5.28
CA ARG A 39 -4.74 -23.26 -4.95
C ARG A 39 -6.26 -23.15 -4.92
N ASN A 40 -6.80 -21.98 -4.54
CA ASN A 40 -8.23 -21.76 -4.42
C ASN A 40 -8.85 -21.11 -5.66
N GLY A 41 -8.06 -20.78 -6.68
CA GLY A 41 -8.56 -20.12 -7.89
C GLY A 41 -9.12 -18.72 -7.63
N VAL A 42 -8.59 -18.01 -6.64
CA VAL A 42 -8.99 -16.63 -6.30
C VAL A 42 -7.92 -15.63 -6.72
N ALA A 43 -8.33 -14.38 -6.96
CA ALA A 43 -7.41 -13.31 -7.30
C ALA A 43 -6.47 -12.98 -6.13
N PHE A 44 -5.25 -12.57 -6.45
CA PHE A 44 -4.25 -12.10 -5.49
C PHE A 44 -3.72 -10.73 -5.92
N PHE A 45 -3.66 -9.79 -4.99
CA PHE A 45 -3.07 -8.47 -5.21
C PHE A 45 -1.88 -8.27 -4.27
N ASN A 46 -0.69 -8.14 -4.85
CA ASN A 46 0.54 -7.94 -4.07
C ASN A 46 0.68 -6.48 -3.65
N THR A 47 0.05 -6.11 -2.52
CA THR A 47 0.15 -4.76 -1.94
C THR A 47 1.59 -4.34 -1.71
N PHE A 48 2.45 -5.23 -1.23
CA PHE A 48 3.86 -4.94 -0.99
C PHE A 48 4.57 -4.51 -2.29
N ALA A 49 4.40 -5.25 -3.38
CA ALA A 49 4.94 -4.87 -4.67
C ALA A 49 4.31 -3.59 -5.22
N ALA A 50 2.99 -3.40 -5.05
CA ALA A 50 2.29 -2.18 -5.47
C ALA A 50 2.79 -0.92 -4.75
N MET A 51 3.29 -1.05 -3.53
CA MET A 51 3.91 0.03 -2.77
C MET A 51 5.39 0.27 -3.11
N GLY A 52 5.96 -0.54 -3.98
CA GLY A 52 7.35 -0.48 -4.43
C GLY A 52 8.27 -1.54 -3.81
N GLY A 53 7.74 -2.40 -2.92
CA GLY A 53 8.46 -3.53 -2.36
C GLY A 53 9.37 -3.20 -1.19
N ALA A 54 10.51 -3.89 -1.12
CA ALA A 54 11.39 -3.86 0.04
C ALA A 54 11.88 -2.44 0.33
N ASP A 55 11.82 -2.08 1.60
CA ASP A 55 12.31 -0.86 2.23
C ASP A 55 11.56 0.43 1.79
N GLN A 56 10.54 0.30 0.94
CA GLN A 56 9.77 1.44 0.42
C GLN A 56 8.76 2.02 1.41
N MET A 57 8.32 1.30 2.44
CA MET A 57 7.44 1.87 3.46
C MET A 57 8.10 3.09 4.13
N HIS A 58 9.42 3.08 4.33
CA HIS A 58 10.10 4.25 4.88
C HIS A 58 9.98 5.48 3.95
N ALA A 59 10.06 5.28 2.63
CA ALA A 59 9.81 6.35 1.66
C ALA A 59 8.37 6.88 1.74
N TRP A 60 7.39 6.02 2.02
CA TRP A 60 5.99 6.44 2.25
C TRP A 60 5.82 7.26 3.54
N VAL A 61 6.58 6.96 4.59
CA VAL A 61 6.62 7.75 5.84
C VAL A 61 7.25 9.13 5.64
N LEU A 62 8.26 9.22 4.77
CA LEU A 62 9.00 10.45 4.47
C LEU A 62 8.38 11.29 3.34
N ALA A 63 7.39 10.77 2.63
CA ALA A 63 6.73 11.48 1.53
C ALA A 63 6.03 12.77 2.01
N GLU A 64 5.88 13.73 1.11
CA GLU A 64 5.06 14.92 1.33
C GLU A 64 4.02 15.07 0.19
N PRO A 65 2.70 14.95 0.47
CA PRO A 65 2.12 14.63 1.77
C PRO A 65 2.48 13.20 2.23
N LYS A 66 2.53 12.98 3.55
CA LYS A 66 2.81 11.66 4.14
C LYS A 66 1.82 10.61 3.65
N LEU A 67 2.35 9.47 3.21
CA LEU A 67 1.53 8.33 2.76
C LEU A 67 1.42 7.24 3.84
N ALA A 68 2.34 7.23 4.81
CA ALA A 68 2.29 6.32 5.96
C ALA A 68 2.57 7.03 7.29
N TYR A 69 2.08 6.44 8.38
CA TYR A 69 2.36 6.88 9.74
C TYR A 69 3.75 6.43 10.21
N LYS A 70 4.26 7.08 11.27
CA LYS A 70 5.60 6.83 11.82
C LYS A 70 5.80 5.43 12.42
N ASP A 71 4.75 4.62 12.50
CA ASP A 71 4.81 3.23 12.92
C ASP A 71 5.23 2.27 11.80
N HIS A 72 5.32 2.77 10.56
CA HIS A 72 5.66 2.01 9.35
C HIS A 72 4.73 0.81 9.10
N VAL A 73 3.50 0.87 9.61
CA VAL A 73 2.48 -0.16 9.40
C VAL A 73 1.22 0.48 8.80
N HIS A 74 0.73 1.58 9.37
CA HIS A 74 -0.52 2.18 8.96
C HIS A 74 -0.32 3.26 7.89
N LEU A 75 -1.24 3.31 6.92
CA LEU A 75 -1.25 4.35 5.88
C LEU A 75 -2.05 5.57 6.34
N THR A 76 -1.70 6.76 5.83
CA THR A 76 -2.55 7.95 5.98
C THR A 76 -3.76 7.86 5.04
N ASN A 77 -4.74 8.76 5.15
CA ASN A 77 -5.86 8.84 4.20
C ASN A 77 -5.38 8.95 2.74
N VAL A 78 -4.35 9.76 2.50
CA VAL A 78 -3.76 9.92 1.14
C VAL A 78 -3.04 8.63 0.71
N GLY A 79 -2.37 7.95 1.64
CA GLY A 79 -1.75 6.66 1.38
C GLY A 79 -2.76 5.57 1.03
N TYR A 80 -3.85 5.47 1.78
CA TYR A 80 -4.95 4.55 1.49
C TYR A 80 -5.63 4.86 0.16
N GLN A 81 -5.81 6.15 -0.18
CA GLN A 81 -6.35 6.52 -1.50
C GLN A 81 -5.42 6.03 -2.62
N ARG A 82 -4.11 6.27 -2.51
CA ARG A 82 -3.14 5.82 -3.52
C ARG A 82 -3.11 4.30 -3.66
N TRP A 83 -3.22 3.58 -2.55
CA TRP A 83 -3.34 2.12 -2.56
C TRP A 83 -4.66 1.66 -3.20
N ALA A 84 -5.79 2.29 -2.88
CA ALA A 84 -7.10 1.97 -3.44
C ALA A 84 -7.14 2.22 -4.95
N ASP A 85 -6.52 3.30 -5.43
CA ASP A 85 -6.39 3.61 -6.86
C ASP A 85 -5.60 2.50 -7.60
N ALA A 86 -4.51 2.01 -7.01
CA ALA A 86 -3.73 0.90 -7.57
C ALA A 86 -4.52 -0.41 -7.61
N LEU A 87 -5.21 -0.76 -6.52
CA LEU A 87 -6.02 -1.97 -6.44
C LEU A 87 -7.19 -1.93 -7.43
N SER A 88 -7.97 -0.85 -7.43
CA SER A 88 -9.13 -0.68 -8.32
C SER A 88 -8.71 -0.69 -9.78
N SER A 89 -7.60 -0.02 -10.13
CA SER A 89 -7.04 -0.05 -11.49
C SER A 89 -6.67 -1.47 -11.92
N ALA A 90 -6.03 -2.25 -11.04
CA ALA A 90 -5.66 -3.63 -11.33
C ALA A 90 -6.90 -4.52 -11.56
N VAL A 91 -7.92 -4.42 -10.70
CA VAL A 91 -9.18 -5.17 -10.84
C VAL A 91 -9.89 -4.82 -12.15
N LEU A 92 -10.00 -3.54 -12.47
CA LEU A 92 -10.67 -3.09 -13.69
C LEU A 92 -9.90 -3.48 -14.95
N ALA A 93 -8.57 -3.43 -14.93
CA ALA A 93 -7.73 -3.89 -16.04
C ALA A 93 -7.89 -5.39 -16.30
N ASP A 94 -7.92 -6.20 -15.23
CA ASP A 94 -8.12 -7.64 -15.32
C ASP A 94 -9.53 -8.00 -15.80
N TYR A 95 -10.54 -7.27 -15.33
CA TYR A 95 -11.92 -7.43 -15.80
C TYR A 95 -12.07 -7.06 -17.28
N ALA A 96 -11.48 -5.94 -17.72
CA ALA A 96 -11.46 -5.55 -19.12
C ALA A 96 -10.74 -6.60 -19.99
N ARG A 97 -9.63 -7.17 -19.51
CA ARG A 97 -8.95 -8.29 -20.18
C ARG A 97 -9.87 -9.52 -20.29
N TRP A 98 -10.54 -9.91 -19.21
CA TRP A 98 -11.49 -11.02 -19.22
C TRP A 98 -12.62 -10.80 -20.24
N ARG A 99 -13.25 -9.61 -20.27
CA ARG A 99 -14.32 -9.31 -21.24
C ARG A 99 -13.86 -9.48 -22.68
N ARG A 100 -12.67 -8.98 -23.02
CA ARG A 100 -12.09 -9.15 -24.37
C ARG A 100 -11.90 -10.62 -24.74
N LEU A 101 -11.43 -11.43 -23.79
CA LEU A 101 -11.26 -12.88 -24.00
C LEU A 101 -12.60 -13.60 -24.18
N GLN A 102 -13.69 -13.07 -23.62
CA GLN A 102 -15.06 -13.58 -23.80
C GLN A 102 -15.78 -13.00 -25.03
N GLY A 103 -15.14 -12.14 -25.83
CA GLY A 103 -15.79 -11.46 -26.97
C GLY A 103 -16.87 -10.46 -26.54
N LEU A 104 -16.90 -10.06 -25.27
CA LEU A 104 -17.85 -9.08 -24.76
C LEU A 104 -17.44 -7.66 -25.18
N PRO A 105 -18.40 -6.74 -25.40
CA PRO A 105 -18.09 -5.35 -25.73
C PRO A 105 -17.30 -4.69 -24.58
N SER A 106 -16.56 -3.61 -24.89
CA SER A 106 -15.93 -2.80 -23.86
C SER A 106 -16.97 -2.28 -22.87
N THR A 107 -16.64 -2.21 -21.59
CA THR A 107 -17.40 -1.36 -20.68
C THR A 107 -17.20 0.09 -21.08
N GLU A 108 -18.27 0.88 -21.09
CA GLU A 108 -18.12 2.33 -21.08
C GLU A 108 -17.34 2.75 -19.82
N PRO A 109 -16.57 3.84 -19.86
CA PRO A 109 -15.95 4.39 -18.67
C PRO A 109 -17.05 4.70 -17.64
N VAL A 110 -17.02 4.02 -16.50
CA VAL A 110 -17.83 4.45 -15.36
C VAL A 110 -17.22 5.78 -14.92
N VAL A 111 -17.91 6.88 -15.17
CA VAL A 111 -17.55 8.17 -14.57
C VAL A 111 -17.75 7.98 -13.07
N PRO A 112 -16.69 7.98 -12.25
CA PRO A 112 -16.86 7.83 -10.83
C PRO A 112 -17.77 8.95 -10.34
N PRO A 113 -18.73 8.66 -9.43
CA PRO A 113 -19.45 9.74 -8.77
C PRO A 113 -18.42 10.68 -8.13
N PRO A 114 -18.71 11.99 -8.03
CA PRO A 114 -17.79 12.93 -7.41
C PRO A 114 -17.38 12.38 -6.04
N VAL A 115 -16.06 12.27 -5.82
CA VAL A 115 -15.50 11.86 -4.54
C VAL A 115 -15.98 12.89 -3.52
N VAL A 116 -16.99 12.53 -2.74
CA VAL A 116 -17.42 13.35 -1.61
C VAL A 116 -16.31 13.20 -0.57
N PRO A 117 -15.64 14.29 -0.16
CA PRO A 117 -14.69 14.21 0.94
C PRO A 117 -15.41 13.60 2.13
N SER A 118 -14.95 12.43 2.57
CA SER A 118 -15.38 11.92 3.86
C SER A 118 -14.68 12.77 4.91
N ASP A 119 -15.43 13.63 5.59
CA ASP A 119 -14.97 14.34 6.82
C ASP A 119 -14.69 13.36 7.98
N GLY A 120 -14.56 12.06 7.70
CA GLY A 120 -14.25 11.01 8.64
C GLY A 120 -12.81 11.11 9.13
N ALA A 121 -12.57 12.00 10.09
CA ALA A 121 -11.68 11.64 11.18
C ALA A 121 -12.18 10.30 11.74
N LEU A 122 -11.36 9.24 11.62
CA LEU A 122 -11.62 7.99 12.33
C LEU A 122 -11.77 8.32 13.82
N PRO A 123 -12.85 7.90 14.50
CA PRO A 123 -12.93 8.04 15.95
C PRO A 123 -11.77 7.25 16.58
N GLY A 124 -10.81 7.96 17.19
CA GLY A 124 -9.74 7.35 17.98
C GLY A 124 -8.39 7.12 17.28
N ALA A 125 -7.95 8.02 16.39
CA ALA A 125 -6.51 8.14 16.16
C ALA A 125 -5.81 8.58 17.47
N PRO A 126 -4.76 7.88 17.93
CA PRO A 126 -4.03 8.25 19.15
C PRO A 126 -3.25 9.57 19.02
#